data_AF-A0A1G6WXP6-F1
#
_entry.id   AF-A0A1G6WXP6-F1
#
_cell.length_a   1.000
_cell.length_b   1.000
_cell.length_c   1.000
_cell.angle_alpha   90.00
_cell.angle_beta   90.00
_cell.angle_gamma   90.00
#
_symmetry.space_group_name_H-M   'P 1'
#
loop_
_entity.id
_entity.type
_entity.pdbx_description
1 polymer ?
#
loop_
_entity_poly.entity_id
_entity_poly.type
_entity_poly.pdbx_seq_one_letter_code
_entity_poly.pdbx_strand_id
1 'polypeptide(L)'
;MRDLMSKYGWVDTAYDLALTVAVIEGSTTDELVSVYGGKPGEPVGLLSFAESEVPEQDFGHYFTLRVRERGSHLIAVENNGWSGSVPEIARRASHNGGRFFSVYWNVNGLSHIVQAIDGKIVAYLEPLFANREPQVGEVYPDWLHGNDFDPEHYKSASLAAMEDQTGIAFDRAWLDENLPTYRIPDPDAMLSDVPNARLP
;
A
#
# COMPACT_ATOMS: atom_id res chain seq x y z
N MET A 1 -6.48 -18.73 -4.06
CA MET A 1 -6.41 -17.37 -4.62
C MET A 1 -7.54 -17.05 -5.61
N ARG A 2 -7.94 -17.97 -6.51
CA ARG A 2 -8.90 -17.70 -7.61
C ARG A 2 -10.24 -17.08 -7.21
N ASP A 3 -10.89 -17.58 -6.15
CA ASP A 3 -12.18 -17.03 -5.69
C ASP A 3 -12.05 -15.58 -5.21
N LEU A 4 -10.93 -15.24 -4.54
CA LEU A 4 -10.63 -13.88 -4.10
C LEU A 4 -10.37 -12.95 -5.29
N MET A 5 -9.68 -13.42 -6.32
CA MET A 5 -9.49 -12.64 -7.54
C MET A 5 -10.82 -12.31 -8.21
N SER A 6 -11.72 -13.29 -8.32
CA SER A 6 -13.06 -13.04 -8.87
C SER A 6 -13.84 -12.00 -8.05
N LYS A 7 -13.69 -11.97 -6.73
CA LYS A 7 -14.26 -10.94 -5.85
C LYS A 7 -13.70 -9.55 -6.17
N TYR A 8 -12.41 -9.46 -6.51
CA TYR A 8 -11.74 -8.19 -6.80
C TYR A 8 -11.74 -7.78 -8.28
N GLY A 9 -12.22 -8.61 -9.21
CA GLY A 9 -12.13 -8.35 -10.66
C GLY A 9 -12.73 -7.01 -11.14
N TRP A 10 -13.55 -6.34 -10.34
CA TRP A 10 -14.01 -4.98 -10.64
C TRP A 10 -12.86 -3.98 -10.77
N VAL A 11 -11.76 -4.17 -10.03
CA VAL A 11 -10.60 -3.26 -10.01
C VAL A 11 -9.82 -3.27 -11.32
N ASP A 12 -9.84 -4.39 -12.05
CA ASP A 12 -9.16 -4.52 -13.35
C ASP A 12 -9.82 -3.66 -14.43
N THR A 13 -11.10 -3.31 -14.23
CA THR A 13 -11.87 -2.41 -15.12
C THR A 13 -11.99 -0.97 -14.60
N ALA A 14 -11.45 -0.68 -13.42
CA ALA A 14 -11.40 0.67 -12.85
C ALA A 14 -10.13 1.39 -13.35
N TYR A 15 -10.15 1.83 -14.61
CA TYR A 15 -8.95 2.36 -15.28
C TYR A 15 -8.39 3.64 -14.63
N ASP A 16 -9.26 4.51 -14.11
CA ASP A 16 -8.85 5.77 -13.47
C ASP A 16 -8.41 5.60 -12.01
N LEU A 17 -8.55 4.40 -11.45
CA LEU A 17 -8.19 4.14 -10.06
C LEU A 17 -6.69 3.92 -9.92
N ALA A 18 -5.99 4.92 -9.39
CA ALA A 18 -4.63 4.83 -8.88
C ALA A 18 -4.65 4.82 -7.36
N LEU A 19 -4.05 3.81 -6.72
CA LEU A 19 -4.08 3.68 -5.26
C LEU A 19 -2.83 3.02 -4.72
N THR A 20 -2.50 3.39 -3.48
CA THR A 20 -1.80 2.52 -2.56
C THR A 20 -2.76 2.15 -1.44
N VAL A 21 -2.86 0.86 -1.10
CA VAL A 21 -3.49 0.42 0.14
C VAL A 21 -2.51 -0.46 0.91
N ALA A 22 -2.38 -0.20 2.20
CA ALA A 22 -1.57 -1.00 3.10
C ALA A 22 -2.39 -1.44 4.32
N VAL A 23 -2.14 -2.67 4.75
CA VAL A 23 -2.65 -3.26 6.00
C VAL A 23 -1.49 -3.39 6.97
N ILE A 24 -1.68 -2.84 8.17
CA ILE A 24 -0.66 -2.76 9.21
C ILE A 24 -1.20 -3.40 10.49
N GLU A 25 -0.39 -4.23 11.13
CA GLU A 25 -0.67 -4.84 12.43
C GLU A 25 0.46 -4.48 13.42
N GLY A 26 0.09 -4.22 14.67
CA GLY A 26 1.06 -3.92 15.73
C GLY A 26 1.49 -2.44 15.79
N SER A 27 0.71 -1.54 15.20
CA SER A 27 0.95 -0.09 15.22
C SER A 27 -0.32 0.66 15.60
N THR A 28 -0.16 1.84 16.20
CA THR A 28 -1.23 2.82 16.44
C THR A 28 -1.35 3.81 15.29
N THR A 29 -2.50 4.48 15.17
CA THR A 29 -2.70 5.51 14.14
C THR A 29 -1.64 6.61 14.18
N ASP A 30 -1.25 7.07 15.37
CA ASP A 30 -0.22 8.11 15.54
C ASP A 30 1.18 7.64 15.12
N GLU A 31 1.55 6.40 15.42
CA GLU A 31 2.81 5.81 14.96
C GLU A 31 2.81 5.65 13.44
N LEU A 32 1.74 5.12 12.85
CA LEU A 32 1.60 4.96 11.41
C LEU A 32 1.72 6.32 10.68
N VAL A 33 0.98 7.33 11.15
CA VAL A 33 1.02 8.68 10.58
C VAL A 33 2.43 9.26 10.68
N SER A 34 3.13 9.05 11.80
CA SER A 34 4.53 9.48 11.95
C SER A 34 5.47 8.76 10.99
N VAL A 35 5.29 7.46 10.79
CA VAL A 35 6.10 6.66 9.85
C VAL A 35 5.97 7.18 8.42
N TYR A 36 4.77 7.58 8.02
CA TYR A 36 4.50 8.21 6.73
C TYR A 36 4.89 9.70 6.66
N GLY A 37 5.42 10.28 7.74
CA GLY A 37 5.84 11.68 7.80
C GLY A 37 4.72 12.69 7.99
N GLY A 38 3.51 12.23 8.30
CA GLY A 38 2.40 13.09 8.69
C GLY A 38 2.53 13.58 10.13
N LYS A 39 1.54 14.36 10.58
CA LYS A 39 1.46 14.87 11.95
C LYS A 39 0.40 14.12 12.75
N PRO A 40 0.79 13.32 13.76
CA PRO A 40 -0.15 12.63 14.65
C PRO A 40 -1.13 13.60 15.31
N GLY A 41 -2.38 13.16 15.50
CA GLY A 41 -3.45 14.00 16.08
C GLY A 41 -3.89 15.22 15.25
N GLU A 42 -3.30 15.47 14.08
CA GLU A 42 -3.62 16.62 13.21
C GLU A 42 -4.14 16.18 11.82
N PRO A 43 -5.29 15.49 11.72
CA PRO A 43 -5.90 15.21 10.42
C PRO A 43 -6.33 16.52 9.73
N VAL A 44 -6.17 16.60 8.41
CA VAL A 44 -6.66 17.72 7.60
C VAL A 44 -8.17 17.70 7.42
N GLY A 45 -8.83 16.59 7.74
CA GLY A 45 -10.27 16.43 7.71
C GLY A 45 -10.71 14.97 7.68
N LEU A 46 -12.03 14.77 7.57
CA LEU A 46 -12.64 13.50 7.20
C LEU A 46 -12.96 13.57 5.70
N LEU A 47 -12.19 12.91 4.85
CA LEU A 47 -12.33 13.01 3.39
C LEU A 47 -12.64 11.65 2.78
N SER A 48 -13.49 11.65 1.75
CA SER A 48 -13.63 10.53 0.81
C SER A 48 -12.35 10.33 -0.01
N PHE A 49 -12.25 9.23 -0.76
CA PHE A 49 -11.08 8.99 -1.62
C PHE A 49 -10.95 10.10 -2.67
N ALA A 50 -12.06 10.47 -3.31
CA ALA A 50 -12.09 11.55 -4.30
C ALA A 50 -11.69 12.91 -3.71
N GLU A 51 -12.21 13.27 -2.53
CA GLU A 51 -11.85 14.53 -1.87
C GLU A 51 -10.39 14.57 -1.39
N SER A 52 -9.75 13.40 -1.23
CA SER A 52 -8.34 13.31 -0.85
C SER A 52 -7.37 13.42 -2.03
N GLU A 53 -7.86 13.57 -3.26
CA GLU A 53 -7.02 13.80 -4.44
C GLU A 53 -6.16 15.06 -4.25
N VAL A 54 -4.85 14.92 -4.51
CA VAL A 54 -3.94 16.06 -4.46
C VAL A 54 -4.08 16.86 -5.75
N PRO A 55 -4.25 18.19 -5.69
CA PRO A 55 -4.28 19.04 -6.87
C PRO A 55 -3.03 18.88 -7.72
N GLU A 56 -3.17 18.91 -9.05
CA GLU A 56 -2.06 18.68 -10.00
C GLU A 56 -0.83 19.57 -9.70
N GLN A 57 -1.04 20.85 -9.37
CA GLN A 57 0.05 21.78 -9.06
C GLN A 57 0.83 21.45 -7.78
N ASP A 58 0.24 20.64 -6.89
CA ASP A 58 0.82 20.22 -5.62
C ASP A 58 1.29 18.76 -5.64
N PHE A 59 1.03 18.02 -6.72
CA PHE A 59 1.40 16.61 -6.84
C PHE A 59 2.93 16.44 -6.78
N GLY A 60 3.41 15.54 -5.93
CA GLY A 60 4.86 15.39 -5.64
C GLY A 60 5.42 16.38 -4.61
N HIS A 61 4.62 17.35 -4.14
CA HIS A 61 4.97 18.14 -2.95
C HIS A 61 4.41 17.52 -1.67
N TYR A 62 3.22 16.93 -1.76
CA TYR A 62 2.60 16.16 -0.69
C TYR A 62 1.65 15.10 -1.25
N PHE A 63 1.31 14.14 -0.41
CA PHE A 63 0.25 13.17 -0.63
C PHE A 63 -0.75 13.18 0.53
N THR A 64 -1.84 12.45 0.36
CA THR A 64 -2.85 12.24 1.39
C THR A 64 -2.84 10.79 1.85
N LEU A 65 -2.92 10.61 3.17
CA LEU A 65 -3.01 9.31 3.82
C LEU A 65 -4.34 9.23 4.55
N ARG A 66 -5.27 8.41 4.06
CA ARG A 66 -6.52 8.10 4.76
C ARG A 66 -6.29 6.88 5.64
N VAL A 67 -6.64 6.97 6.93
CA VAL A 67 -6.42 5.89 7.89
C VAL A 67 -7.75 5.34 8.40
N ARG A 68 -7.87 4.02 8.41
CA ARG A 68 -9.01 3.31 9.00
C ARG A 68 -8.54 2.27 10.01
N GLU A 69 -9.19 2.26 11.17
CA GLU A 69 -9.00 1.21 12.17
C GLU A 69 -10.00 0.07 11.96
N ARG A 70 -9.54 -1.18 12.04
CA ARG A 70 -10.37 -2.39 11.97
C ARG A 70 -9.83 -3.47 12.89
N GLY A 71 -10.37 -3.52 14.11
CA GLY A 71 -9.88 -4.45 15.14
C GLY A 71 -8.43 -4.11 15.51
N SER A 72 -7.52 -5.08 15.40
CA SER A 72 -6.08 -4.89 15.64
C SER A 72 -5.31 -4.35 14.42
N HIS A 73 -5.99 -4.08 13.30
CA HIS A 73 -5.37 -3.66 12.06
C HIS A 73 -5.65 -2.18 11.77
N LEU A 74 -4.66 -1.52 11.17
CA LEU A 74 -4.82 -0.25 10.49
C LEU A 74 -4.79 -0.46 8.98
N ILE A 75 -5.60 0.30 8.27
CA ILE A 75 -5.62 0.36 6.81
C ILE A 75 -5.25 1.78 6.41
N ALA A 76 -4.13 1.90 5.69
CA ALA A 76 -3.69 3.12 5.05
C ALA A 76 -4.14 3.12 3.59
N VAL A 77 -4.77 4.18 3.12
CA VAL A 77 -5.19 4.34 1.72
C VAL A 77 -4.67 5.69 1.21
N GLU A 78 -3.89 5.66 0.14
CA GLU A 78 -3.38 6.84 -0.56
C GLU A 78 -4.10 6.96 -1.91
N ASN A 79 -4.65 8.13 -2.21
CA ASN A 79 -5.13 8.44 -3.57
C ASN A 79 -3.95 8.88 -4.42
N ASN A 80 -3.54 8.01 -5.37
CA ASN A 80 -2.41 8.22 -6.28
C ASN A 80 -1.03 8.48 -5.63
N GLY A 81 -0.93 8.41 -4.29
CA GLY A 81 0.34 8.39 -3.55
C GLY A 81 0.96 6.99 -3.53
N TRP A 82 2.27 6.91 -3.31
CA TRP A 82 3.05 5.67 -3.38
C TRP A 82 3.88 5.38 -2.13
N SER A 83 3.60 6.04 -1.00
CA SER A 83 4.44 5.93 0.20
C SER A 83 4.48 4.50 0.72
N GLY A 84 3.34 3.79 0.70
CA GLY A 84 3.28 2.38 1.07
C GLY A 84 4.06 1.44 0.14
N SER A 85 4.50 1.89 -1.04
CA SER A 85 5.38 1.10 -1.92
C SER A 85 6.87 1.18 -1.53
N VAL A 86 7.23 2.03 -0.56
CA VAL A 86 8.63 2.24 -0.17
C VAL A 86 9.04 1.23 0.90
N PRO A 87 10.09 0.41 0.67
CA PRO A 87 10.57 -0.56 1.65
C PRO A 87 10.80 0.02 3.04
N GLU A 88 11.41 1.19 3.14
CA GLU A 88 11.68 1.82 4.44
C GLU A 88 10.43 2.19 5.24
N ILE A 89 9.33 2.57 4.57
CA ILE A 89 8.03 2.76 5.22
C ILE A 89 7.54 1.43 5.79
N ALA A 90 7.63 0.35 5.01
CA ALA A 90 7.23 -0.99 5.43
C ALA A 90 8.07 -1.49 6.63
N ARG A 91 9.39 -1.22 6.65
CA ARG A 91 10.25 -1.58 7.79
C ARG A 91 9.81 -0.89 9.07
N ARG A 92 9.64 0.43 9.01
CA ARG A 92 9.24 1.22 10.17
C ARG A 92 7.84 0.87 10.64
N ALA A 93 6.90 0.68 9.71
CA ALA A 93 5.51 0.33 10.04
C ALA A 93 5.37 -1.08 10.62
N SER A 94 6.29 -2.00 10.30
CA SER A 94 6.28 -3.38 10.81
C SER A 94 7.24 -3.62 11.99
N HIS A 95 7.90 -2.60 12.53
CA HIS A 95 8.86 -2.78 13.63
C HIS A 95 8.21 -3.35 14.91
N ASN A 96 9.02 -3.82 15.87
CA ASN A 96 8.58 -4.35 17.17
C ASN A 96 7.61 -5.55 17.06
N GLY A 97 7.85 -6.45 16.12
CA GLY A 97 7.01 -7.63 15.87
C GLY A 97 5.74 -7.35 15.06
N GLY A 98 5.60 -6.15 14.49
CA GLY A 98 4.50 -5.76 13.64
C GLY A 98 4.54 -6.40 12.23
N ARG A 99 3.49 -6.15 11.45
CA ARG A 99 3.35 -6.61 10.08
C ARG A 99 2.87 -5.48 9.19
N PHE A 100 3.35 -5.49 7.95
CA PHE A 100 2.95 -4.56 6.91
C PHE A 100 2.76 -5.30 5.59
N PHE A 101 1.67 -5.03 4.89
CA PHE A 101 1.44 -5.51 3.52
C PHE A 101 0.81 -4.38 2.72
N SER A 102 1.43 -3.97 1.62
CA SER A 102 0.87 -2.98 0.72
C SER A 102 0.76 -3.48 -0.71
N VAL A 103 -0.21 -2.92 -1.41
CA VAL A 103 -0.34 -3.00 -2.86
C VAL A 103 -0.43 -1.59 -3.40
N TYR A 104 0.28 -1.34 -4.49
CA TYR A 104 0.33 -0.07 -5.18
C TYR A 104 0.15 -0.29 -6.67
N TRP A 105 -0.63 0.59 -7.31
CA TRP A 105 -0.56 0.82 -8.75
C TRP A 105 -0.98 2.23 -9.12
N ASN A 106 -0.54 2.69 -10.29
CA ASN A 106 -0.96 3.98 -10.86
C ASN A 106 -1.43 3.87 -12.32
N VAL A 107 -1.93 4.99 -12.86
CA VAL A 107 -2.40 5.09 -14.25
C VAL A 107 -1.29 4.92 -15.30
N ASN A 108 -0.02 5.06 -14.90
CA ASN A 108 1.15 4.89 -15.78
C ASN A 108 1.65 3.44 -15.82
N GLY A 109 0.96 2.50 -15.16
CA GLY A 109 1.33 1.09 -15.14
C GLY A 109 2.52 0.76 -14.24
N LEU A 110 2.87 1.62 -13.29
CA LEU A 110 3.77 1.25 -12.19
C LEU A 110 2.96 0.53 -11.12
N SER A 111 3.47 -0.60 -10.61
CA SER A 111 2.85 -1.31 -9.49
C SER A 111 3.88 -1.98 -8.60
N HIS A 112 3.56 -2.17 -7.33
CA HIS A 112 4.41 -2.91 -6.39
C HIS A 112 3.56 -3.61 -5.34
N ILE A 113 4.03 -4.79 -4.90
CA ILE A 113 3.64 -5.40 -3.64
C ILE A 113 4.82 -5.29 -2.68
N VAL A 114 4.58 -4.81 -1.47
CA VAL A 114 5.59 -4.76 -0.40
C VAL A 114 5.04 -5.43 0.84
N GLN A 115 5.80 -6.39 1.39
CA GLN A 115 5.47 -7.04 2.65
C GLN A 115 6.67 -6.98 3.58
N ALA A 116 6.41 -6.61 4.83
CA ALA A 116 7.40 -6.61 5.88
C ALA A 116 6.87 -7.24 7.17
N ILE A 117 7.74 -7.94 7.88
CA ILE A 117 7.47 -8.58 9.18
C ILE A 117 8.63 -8.23 10.10
N ASP A 118 8.34 -7.61 11.23
CA ASP A 118 9.34 -7.17 12.21
C ASP A 118 10.51 -6.39 11.58
N GLY A 119 10.18 -5.41 10.73
CA GLY A 119 11.17 -4.58 10.05
C GLY A 119 11.93 -5.25 8.90
N LYS A 120 11.71 -6.55 8.63
CA LYS A 120 12.33 -7.27 7.52
C LYS A 120 11.42 -7.30 6.30
N ILE A 121 11.92 -6.89 5.15
CA ILE A 121 11.21 -7.04 3.88
C ILE A 121 11.21 -8.52 3.47
N VAL A 122 10.00 -9.07 3.29
CA VAL A 122 9.76 -10.47 2.92
C VAL A 122 9.07 -10.62 1.57
N ALA A 123 8.50 -9.54 1.03
CA ALA A 123 8.09 -9.45 -0.36
C ALA A 123 8.38 -8.04 -0.89
N TYR A 124 8.93 -7.95 -2.08
CA TYR A 124 9.14 -6.71 -2.82
C TYR A 124 9.20 -7.05 -4.31
N LEU A 125 8.12 -6.83 -5.05
CA LEU A 125 8.03 -7.24 -6.45
C LEU A 125 7.07 -6.38 -7.27
N GLU A 126 7.31 -6.35 -8.58
CA GLU A 126 6.41 -5.80 -9.59
C GLU A 126 5.40 -6.87 -10.03
N PRO A 127 4.12 -6.78 -9.61
CA PRO A 127 3.13 -7.84 -9.86
C PRO A 127 2.84 -8.11 -11.34
N LEU A 128 3.10 -7.14 -12.24
CA LEU A 128 2.99 -7.35 -13.69
C LEU A 128 3.98 -8.38 -14.25
N PHE A 129 5.08 -8.65 -13.54
CA PHE A 129 6.12 -9.59 -13.96
C PHE A 129 6.24 -10.82 -13.05
N ALA A 130 5.27 -11.04 -12.16
CA ALA A 130 5.31 -12.10 -11.16
C ALA A 130 5.32 -13.54 -11.72
N ASN A 131 5.14 -13.73 -13.02
CA ASN A 131 5.31 -15.02 -13.70
C ASN A 131 6.74 -15.27 -14.22
N ARG A 132 7.68 -14.38 -13.92
CA ARG A 132 9.09 -14.47 -14.32
C ARG A 132 9.96 -14.78 -13.11
N GLU A 133 11.23 -15.05 -13.35
CA GLU A 133 12.22 -15.09 -12.28
C GLU A 133 12.38 -13.70 -11.66
N PRO A 134 12.65 -13.60 -10.33
CA PRO A 134 12.87 -12.33 -9.66
C PRO A 134 13.96 -11.50 -10.35
N GLN A 135 13.68 -10.23 -10.60
CA GLN A 135 14.67 -9.28 -11.11
C GLN A 135 15.61 -8.82 -9.99
N VAL A 136 16.69 -8.12 -10.36
CA VAL A 136 17.65 -7.58 -9.38
C VAL A 136 16.93 -6.66 -8.40
N GLY A 137 17.04 -6.99 -7.11
CA GLY A 137 16.41 -6.22 -6.04
C GLY A 137 14.97 -6.63 -5.74
N GLU A 138 14.40 -7.62 -6.43
CA GLU A 138 13.10 -8.18 -6.05
C GLU A 138 13.26 -9.29 -4.99
N VAL A 139 12.25 -9.39 -4.13
CA VAL A 139 12.11 -10.45 -3.13
C VAL A 139 10.79 -11.14 -3.40
N TYR A 140 10.84 -12.35 -3.97
CA TYR A 140 9.65 -13.16 -4.20
C TYR A 140 9.33 -13.95 -2.94
N PRO A 141 8.11 -13.82 -2.40
CA PRO A 141 7.70 -14.55 -1.22
C PRO A 141 7.21 -15.95 -1.56
N ASP A 142 7.23 -16.85 -0.58
CA ASP A 142 6.82 -18.24 -0.76
C ASP A 142 5.36 -18.38 -1.28
N TRP A 143 4.47 -17.47 -0.86
CA TRP A 143 3.06 -17.48 -1.26
C TRP A 143 2.84 -17.11 -2.73
N LEU A 144 3.83 -16.49 -3.39
CA LEU A 144 3.73 -16.18 -4.81
C LEU A 144 3.89 -17.44 -5.66
N HIS A 145 4.53 -18.49 -5.12
CA HIS A 145 4.76 -19.73 -5.84
C HIS A 145 3.46 -20.53 -5.99
N GLY A 146 3.00 -20.67 -7.23
CA GLY A 146 1.80 -21.40 -7.61
C GLY A 146 1.12 -20.75 -8.82
N ASN A 147 0.34 -21.51 -9.59
CA ASN A 147 -0.41 -20.99 -10.76
C ASN A 147 -1.66 -20.17 -10.36
N ASP A 148 -1.60 -19.47 -9.23
CA ASP A 148 -2.75 -18.87 -8.56
C ASP A 148 -2.69 -17.34 -8.55
N PHE A 149 -1.53 -16.74 -8.80
CA PHE A 149 -1.38 -15.31 -9.07
C PHE A 149 -1.41 -15.09 -10.59
N ASP A 150 -2.30 -14.24 -11.08
CA ASP A 150 -2.44 -13.92 -12.51
C ASP A 150 -1.92 -12.51 -12.80
N PRO A 151 -0.74 -12.37 -13.45
CA PRO A 151 -0.21 -11.07 -13.82
C PRO A 151 -1.05 -10.31 -14.86
N GLU A 152 -1.90 -10.99 -15.65
CA GLU A 152 -2.81 -10.31 -16.58
C GLU A 152 -3.92 -9.54 -15.84
N HIS A 153 -4.25 -10.00 -14.63
CA HIS A 153 -5.21 -9.39 -13.71
C HIS A 153 -4.51 -8.91 -12.42
N TYR A 154 -3.32 -8.32 -12.57
CA TYR A 154 -2.42 -8.03 -11.44
C TYR A 154 -3.07 -7.19 -10.32
N LYS A 155 -4.03 -6.30 -10.63
CA LYS A 155 -4.69 -5.47 -9.61
C LYS A 155 -5.59 -6.33 -8.71
N SER A 156 -6.46 -7.17 -9.30
CA SER A 156 -7.29 -8.09 -8.51
C SER A 156 -6.47 -9.19 -7.83
N ALA A 157 -5.41 -9.68 -8.49
CA ALA A 157 -4.45 -10.62 -7.90
C ALA A 157 -3.73 -10.02 -6.68
N SER A 158 -3.33 -8.75 -6.74
CA SER A 158 -2.66 -8.05 -5.63
C SER A 158 -3.60 -7.87 -4.43
N LEU A 159 -4.85 -7.45 -4.64
CA LEU A 159 -5.84 -7.35 -3.56
C LEU A 159 -6.19 -8.72 -2.96
N ALA A 160 -6.26 -9.76 -3.80
CA ALA A 160 -6.47 -11.13 -3.35
C ALA A 160 -5.29 -11.62 -2.48
N ALA A 161 -4.05 -11.35 -2.89
CA ALA A 161 -2.86 -11.66 -2.10
C ALA A 161 -2.85 -10.89 -0.76
N MET A 162 -3.22 -9.61 -0.77
CA MET A 162 -3.35 -8.83 0.48
C MET A 162 -4.36 -9.46 1.44
N GLU A 163 -5.55 -9.83 0.98
CA GLU A 163 -6.56 -10.47 1.84
C GLU A 163 -6.08 -11.85 2.33
N ASP A 164 -5.48 -12.66 1.47
CA ASP A 164 -4.95 -13.98 1.84
C ASP A 164 -3.86 -13.89 2.93
N GLN A 165 -2.97 -12.91 2.80
CA GLN A 165 -1.81 -12.76 3.69
C GLN A 165 -2.11 -12.02 5.00
N THR A 166 -3.21 -11.27 5.07
CA THR A 166 -3.55 -10.42 6.22
C THR A 166 -4.91 -10.75 6.85
N GLY A 167 -5.77 -11.49 6.16
CA GLY A 167 -7.17 -11.70 6.55
C GLY A 167 -8.06 -10.45 6.38
N ILE A 168 -7.52 -9.34 5.86
CA ILE A 168 -8.26 -8.09 5.68
C ILE A 168 -8.72 -7.96 4.23
N ALA A 169 -10.03 -8.17 4.04
CA ALA A 169 -10.68 -7.86 2.78
C ALA A 169 -10.68 -6.35 2.51
N PHE A 170 -10.26 -5.95 1.29
CA PHE A 170 -10.49 -4.62 0.79
C PHE A 170 -12.00 -4.43 0.55
N ASP A 171 -12.61 -3.48 1.26
CA ASP A 171 -14.00 -3.12 1.06
C ASP A 171 -14.07 -1.91 0.13
N ARG A 172 -14.79 -2.07 -0.99
CA ARG A 172 -14.97 -0.99 -1.97
C ARG A 172 -15.60 0.25 -1.36
N ALA A 173 -16.40 0.12 -0.29
CA ALA A 173 -16.96 1.26 0.44
C ALA A 173 -15.89 2.21 1.01
N TRP A 174 -14.64 1.75 1.19
CA TRP A 174 -13.53 2.59 1.64
C TRP A 174 -13.20 3.72 0.66
N LEU A 175 -13.62 3.60 -0.60
CA LEU A 175 -13.45 4.65 -1.60
C LEU A 175 -14.46 5.80 -1.38
N ASP A 176 -15.64 5.50 -0.82
CA ASP A 176 -16.72 6.47 -0.66
C ASP A 176 -16.83 7.04 0.76
N GLU A 177 -16.33 6.32 1.77
CA GLU A 177 -16.42 6.73 3.18
C GLU A 177 -15.55 7.95 3.51
N ASN A 178 -15.98 8.81 4.41
CA ASN A 178 -15.13 9.89 4.92
C ASN A 178 -14.24 9.37 6.05
N LEU A 179 -12.93 9.32 5.81
CA LEU A 179 -11.93 8.81 6.77
C LEU A 179 -11.01 9.94 7.25
N PRO A 180 -10.45 9.84 8.48
CA PRO A 180 -9.36 10.72 8.91
C PRO A 180 -8.24 10.73 7.87
N THR A 181 -7.97 11.91 7.32
CA THR A 181 -6.96 12.12 6.29
C THR A 181 -5.84 12.97 6.83
N TYR A 182 -4.61 12.58 6.54
CA TYR A 182 -3.40 13.28 6.92
C TYR A 182 -2.67 13.73 5.67
N ARG A 183 -2.04 14.90 5.74
CA ARG A 183 -1.08 15.33 4.72
C ARG A 183 0.27 14.71 5.07
N ILE A 184 0.87 14.05 4.08
CA ILE A 184 2.19 13.41 4.19
C ILE A 184 3.11 14.00 3.11
N PRO A 185 4.43 14.09 3.32
CA PRO A 185 5.35 14.58 2.30
C PRO A 185 5.49 13.58 1.15
N ASP A 186 6.17 13.99 0.09
CA ASP A 186 6.72 13.03 -0.85
C ASP A 186 7.71 12.09 -0.13
N PRO A 187 7.55 10.75 -0.25
CA PRO A 187 8.36 9.82 0.51
C PRO A 187 9.83 9.80 0.10
N ASP A 188 10.17 10.15 -1.16
CA ASP A 188 11.56 10.25 -1.62
C ASP A 188 12.25 11.50 -1.07
N ALA A 189 11.51 12.62 -0.98
CA ALA A 189 12.00 13.81 -0.31
C ALA A 189 12.20 13.55 1.19
N MET A 190 11.23 12.88 1.83
CA MET A 190 11.27 12.55 3.25
C MET A 190 12.43 11.62 3.62
N LEU A 191 12.78 10.68 2.74
CA LEU A 191 13.77 9.63 2.99
C LEU A 191 15.09 9.87 2.25
N SER A 192 15.33 11.08 1.75
CA SER A 192 16.48 11.43 0.91
C SER A 192 17.85 11.17 1.56
N ASP A 193 17.90 11.23 2.88
CA ASP A 193 19.05 11.04 3.75
C ASP A 193 19.11 9.64 4.39
N VAL A 194 18.18 8.75 4.05
CA VAL A 194 18.13 7.37 4.53
C VAL A 194 18.75 6.44 3.49
N PRO A 195 19.94 5.86 3.75
CA PRO A 195 20.57 4.95 2.81
C PRO A 195 19.69 3.73 2.53
N ASN A 196 19.64 3.30 1.28
CA ASN A 196 18.91 2.11 0.84
C ASN A 196 17.39 2.13 1.13
N ALA A 197 16.79 3.31 1.30
CA ALA A 197 15.35 3.41 1.60
C ALA A 197 14.44 2.72 0.57
N ARG A 198 14.91 2.65 -0.69
CA ARG A 198 14.24 2.03 -1.84
C ARG A 198 14.65 0.58 -2.12
N LEU A 199 15.62 0.03 -1.40
CA LEU A 199 16.02 -1.37 -1.55
C LEU A 199 15.29 -2.21 -0.49
N PRO A 200 15.00 -3.51 -0.72
CA PRO A 200 14.46 -4.41 0.30
C PRO A 200 15.47 -4.79 1.39
#